data_AF-A0A2E6SEE4-F1
#
_entry.id   AF-A0A2E6SEE4-F1
#
_cell.length_a   1.000
_cell.length_b   1.000
_cell.length_c   1.000
_cell.angle_alpha   90.00
_cell.angle_beta   90.00
_cell.angle_gamma   90.00
#
_symmetry.space_group_name_H-M   'P 1'
#
loop_
_entity.id
_entity.type
_entity.pdbx_description
1 polymer ?
#
loop_
_entity_poly.entity_id
_entity_poly.type
_entity_poly.pdbx_seq_one_letter_code
_entity_poly.pdbx_strand_id
1 'polypeptide(L)'
;MLIDSLDMTDEDRKLILDNCNKIEEDQIIITHGTDTMTQTARTIANENLNKTIILTGAMIPYKFGSSDGLFNCGSALALAQALPHGVYIAMNGRYFNWDKVEKNKKTGVFEEI
;
A
#
# COMPACT_ATOMS: atom_id res chain seq x y z
N MET A 1 6.72 -11.06 -3.98
CA MET A 1 5.85 -11.98 -4.75
C MET A 1 5.25 -11.19 -5.90
N LEU A 2 4.98 -11.82 -7.05
CA LEU A 2 4.26 -11.21 -8.16
C LEU A 2 2.96 -12.00 -8.36
N ILE A 3 1.91 -11.57 -7.66
CA ILE A 3 0.60 -12.21 -7.62
C ILE A 3 -0.48 -11.14 -7.79
N ASP A 4 -1.60 -11.49 -8.41
CA ASP A 4 -2.76 -10.60 -8.43
C ASP A 4 -3.31 -10.47 -6.99
N SER A 5 -3.62 -9.25 -6.58
CA SER A 5 -4.17 -8.99 -5.25
C SER A 5 -5.48 -9.74 -4.97
N LEU A 6 -6.25 -10.08 -6.00
CA LEU A 6 -7.47 -10.90 -5.87
C LEU A 6 -7.17 -12.37 -5.53
N ASP A 7 -6.00 -12.87 -5.89
CA ASP A 7 -5.57 -14.24 -5.62
C ASP A 7 -4.77 -14.37 -4.30
N MET A 8 -4.49 -13.24 -3.64
CA MET A 8 -3.74 -13.24 -2.38
C MET A 8 -4.52 -13.86 -1.23
N THR A 9 -3.84 -14.73 -0.49
CA THR A 9 -4.32 -15.40 0.71
C THR A 9 -3.85 -14.70 2.00
N ASP A 10 -4.38 -15.12 3.15
CA ASP A 10 -3.91 -14.61 4.44
C ASP A 10 -2.45 -15.00 4.72
N GLU A 11 -1.98 -16.13 4.18
CA GLU A 11 -0.58 -16.56 4.28
C GLU A 11 0.35 -15.60 3.52
N ASP A 12 -0.08 -15.14 2.33
CA ASP A 12 0.68 -14.14 1.55
C ASP A 12 0.80 -12.81 2.31
N ARG A 13 -0.31 -12.36 2.93
CA ARG A 13 -0.33 -11.13 3.74
C ARG A 13 0.54 -11.27 4.99
N LYS A 14 0.49 -12.43 5.64
CA LYS A 14 1.36 -12.76 6.78
C LYS A 14 2.83 -12.75 6.38
N LEU A 15 3.18 -13.28 5.21
CA LEU A 15 4.55 -13.24 4.72
C LEU A 15 5.03 -11.80 4.50
N ILE A 16 4.19 -10.92 3.98
CA ILE A 16 4.52 -9.48 3.84
C ILE A 16 4.78 -8.86 5.22
N LEU A 17 3.89 -9.09 6.17
CA LEU A 17 4.02 -8.61 7.54
C LEU A 17 5.30 -9.12 8.22
N ASP A 18 5.57 -10.43 8.12
CA ASP A 18 6.77 -11.06 8.69
C ASP A 18 8.05 -10.42 8.14
N ASN A 19 8.07 -10.08 6.83
CA ASN A 19 9.19 -9.37 6.24
C ASN A 19 9.31 -7.93 6.76
N CYS A 20 8.20 -7.21 6.90
CA CYS A 20 8.22 -5.86 7.48
C CYS A 20 8.76 -5.85 8.92
N ASN A 21 8.49 -6.91 9.70
CA ASN A 21 9.00 -7.05 11.06
C ASN A 21 10.48 -7.48 11.12
N LYS A 22 10.96 -8.27 10.15
CA LYS A 22 12.33 -8.82 10.16
C LYS A 22 13.40 -7.83 9.70
N ILE A 23 13.04 -6.87 8.84
CA ILE A 23 14.01 -5.93 8.29
C ILE A 23 14.30 -4.79 9.25
N GLU A 24 15.54 -4.28 9.22
CA GLU A 24 16.00 -3.22 10.13
C GLU A 24 15.44 -1.85 9.72
N GLU A 25 15.11 -1.65 8.45
CA GLU A 25 14.64 -0.38 7.92
C GLU A 25 13.26 0.00 8.44
N ASP A 26 13.13 1.25 8.90
CA ASP A 26 11.88 1.76 9.48
C ASP A 26 11.00 2.50 8.47
N GLN A 27 11.44 2.63 7.22
CA GLN A 27 10.69 3.23 6.12
C GLN A 27 10.52 2.22 4.99
N ILE A 28 9.29 1.74 4.80
CA ILE A 28 8.99 0.63 3.91
C ILE A 28 7.95 1.07 2.89
N ILE A 29 8.21 0.78 1.61
CA ILE A 29 7.24 0.95 0.53
C ILE A 29 6.90 -0.42 -0.02
N ILE A 30 5.61 -0.72 -0.10
CA ILE A 30 5.09 -1.97 -0.62
C ILE A 30 4.30 -1.66 -1.89
N THR A 31 4.79 -2.15 -3.03
CA THR A 31 3.99 -2.18 -4.26
C THR A 31 3.00 -3.32 -4.20
N HIS A 32 1.72 -3.02 -4.46
CA HIS A 32 0.62 -3.96 -4.26
C HIS A 32 -0.47 -3.77 -5.33
N GLY A 33 -1.17 -4.85 -5.68
CA GLY A 33 -2.38 -4.76 -6.50
C GLY A 33 -3.51 -4.05 -5.75
N THR A 34 -4.34 -3.28 -6.44
CA THR A 34 -5.22 -2.31 -5.77
C THR A 34 -6.45 -2.94 -5.11
N ASP A 35 -6.91 -4.11 -5.55
CA ASP A 35 -8.19 -4.68 -5.11
C ASP A 35 -8.25 -5.11 -3.65
N THR A 36 -7.15 -5.63 -3.11
CA THR A 36 -7.09 -6.09 -1.71
C THR A 36 -6.05 -5.34 -0.87
N MET A 37 -5.50 -4.24 -1.40
CA MET A 37 -4.47 -3.42 -0.73
C MET A 37 -4.88 -2.99 0.70
N THR A 38 -6.14 -2.60 0.89
CA THR A 38 -6.66 -2.19 2.21
C THR A 38 -6.70 -3.33 3.23
N GLN A 39 -6.87 -4.58 2.76
CA GLN A 39 -6.82 -5.76 3.62
C GLN A 39 -5.40 -6.02 4.09
N THR A 40 -4.43 -5.96 3.18
CA THR A 40 -3.01 -6.11 3.51
C THR A 40 -2.54 -5.01 4.46
N ALA A 41 -2.94 -3.74 4.21
CA ALA A 41 -2.63 -2.62 5.10
C ALA A 41 -3.16 -2.87 6.52
N ARG A 42 -4.40 -3.36 6.64
CA ARG A 42 -5.01 -3.73 7.93
C ARG A 42 -4.24 -4.85 8.64
N THR A 43 -3.85 -5.91 7.93
CA THR A 43 -3.05 -7.00 8.51
C THR A 43 -1.75 -6.47 9.12
N ILE A 44 -1.04 -5.58 8.41
CA ILE A 44 0.22 -5.00 8.88
C ILE A 44 -0.03 -4.06 10.07
N ALA A 45 -1.04 -3.21 9.99
CA ALA A 45 -1.33 -2.22 11.03
C ALA A 45 -1.68 -2.85 12.38
N ASN A 46 -2.34 -4.02 12.38
CA ASN A 46 -2.71 -4.72 13.61
C ASN A 46 -1.50 -5.15 14.47
N GLU A 47 -0.30 -5.29 13.88
CA GLU A 47 0.91 -5.64 14.63
C GLU A 47 1.60 -4.44 15.30
N ASN A 48 1.15 -3.20 15.04
CA ASN A 48 1.69 -1.98 15.66
C ASN A 48 3.22 -1.85 15.59
N LEU A 49 3.80 -2.14 14.42
CA LEU A 49 5.23 -1.99 14.19
C LEU A 49 5.65 -0.52 14.34
N ASN A 50 6.81 -0.27 14.95
CA ASN A 50 7.41 1.07 15.05
C ASN A 50 8.08 1.47 13.73
N LYS A 51 7.33 1.45 12.62
CA LYS A 51 7.81 1.69 11.26
C LYS A 51 6.80 2.53 10.48
N THR A 52 7.27 3.29 9.48
CA THR A 52 6.45 3.98 8.48
C THR A 52 6.31 3.08 7.25
N ILE A 53 5.11 2.59 6.99
CA ILE A 53 4.84 1.63 5.92
C ILE A 53 3.82 2.22 4.95
N ILE A 54 4.21 2.42 3.69
CA ILE A 54 3.35 2.96 2.64
C ILE A 54 3.03 1.86 1.63
N LEU A 55 1.75 1.53 1.47
CA LEU A 55 1.28 0.68 0.39
C LEU A 55 0.90 1.57 -0.80
N THR A 56 1.33 1.19 -1.99
CA THR A 56 1.05 1.90 -3.23
C THR A 56 0.84 0.93 -4.38
N GLY A 57 0.19 1.38 -5.44
CA GLY A 57 -0.06 0.58 -6.63
C GLY A 57 -0.31 1.45 -7.85
N ALA A 58 -0.92 0.84 -8.85
CA ALA A 58 -1.36 1.53 -10.06
C ALA A 58 -2.71 0.97 -10.48
N MET A 59 -3.60 1.83 -10.98
CA MET A 59 -4.82 1.40 -11.66
C MET A 59 -4.54 1.02 -13.11
N ILE A 60 -3.55 1.66 -13.73
CA ILE A 60 -3.12 1.40 -15.10
C ILE A 60 -1.71 0.81 -15.06
N PRO A 61 -1.42 -0.34 -15.71
CA PRO A 61 -0.10 -0.93 -15.68
C PRO A 61 1.00 0.03 -16.14
N TYR A 62 2.15 0.04 -15.45
CA TYR A 62 3.22 1.04 -15.63
C TYR A 62 3.75 1.17 -17.07
N LYS A 63 3.60 0.13 -17.89
CA LYS A 63 4.05 0.09 -19.28
C LYS A 63 3.25 1.02 -20.20
N PHE A 64 2.03 1.40 -19.81
CA PHE A 64 1.20 2.31 -20.58
C PHE A 64 1.56 3.77 -20.25
N GLY A 65 1.69 4.62 -21.27
CA GLY A 65 2.12 6.02 -21.10
C GLY A 65 1.21 6.89 -20.24
N SER A 66 -0.05 6.47 -20.04
CA SER A 66 -1.02 7.13 -19.15
C SER A 66 -1.06 6.51 -17.74
N SER A 67 -0.06 5.71 -17.36
CA SER A 67 -0.04 5.06 -16.06
C SER A 67 0.15 6.04 -14.91
N ASP A 68 -0.61 5.80 -13.84
CA ASP A 68 -0.46 6.44 -12.53
C ASP A 68 0.67 5.84 -11.68
N GLY A 69 1.25 4.71 -12.09
CA GLY A 69 2.17 3.94 -11.26
C GLY A 69 3.46 4.65 -10.88
N LEU A 70 4.10 5.39 -11.80
CA LEU A 70 5.33 6.15 -11.49
C LEU A 70 5.03 7.31 -10.53
N PHE A 71 3.91 7.99 -10.74
CA PHE A 71 3.49 9.10 -9.89
C PHE A 71 3.13 8.62 -8.48
N ASN A 72 2.37 7.52 -8.35
CA ASN A 72 2.03 6.94 -7.05
C ASN A 72 3.30 6.44 -6.32
N CYS A 73 4.21 5.77 -7.03
CA CYS A 73 5.47 5.28 -6.44
C CYS A 73 6.36 6.45 -5.95
N GLY A 74 6.51 7.50 -6.75
CA GLY A 74 7.24 8.70 -6.34
C GLY A 74 6.61 9.40 -5.13
N SER A 75 5.27 9.44 -5.09
CA SER A 75 4.53 9.98 -3.94
C SER A 75 4.76 9.13 -2.69
N ALA A 76 4.69 7.80 -2.81
CA ALA A 76 4.96 6.88 -1.70
C ALA A 76 6.37 7.05 -1.12
N LEU A 77 7.37 7.29 -1.98
CA LEU A 77 8.74 7.56 -1.53
C LEU A 77 8.87 8.86 -0.74
N ALA A 78 8.20 9.92 -1.17
CA ALA A 78 8.17 11.17 -0.42
C ALA A 78 7.45 11.00 0.93
N LEU A 79 6.33 10.27 0.94
CA LEU A 79 5.51 10.05 2.14
C LEU A 79 6.20 9.16 3.18
N ALA A 80 6.94 8.13 2.75
CA ALA A 80 7.70 7.27 3.65
C ALA A 80 8.73 8.05 4.48
N GLN A 81 9.24 9.17 3.94
CA GLN A 81 10.21 10.04 4.61
C GLN A 81 9.57 11.16 5.44
N ALA A 82 8.32 11.52 5.13
CA ALA A 82 7.65 12.69 5.71
C ALA A 82 6.64 12.34 6.82
N LEU A 83 6.05 11.13 6.78
CA LEU A 83 5.02 10.70 7.72
C LEU A 83 5.63 10.04 8.98
N PRO A 84 4.97 10.18 10.14
CA PRO A 84 5.36 9.45 11.35
C PRO A 84 5.13 7.94 11.17
N HIS A 85 5.59 7.16 12.16
CA HIS A 85 5.34 5.71 12.18
C HIS A 85 3.84 5.42 12.08
N GLY A 86 3.50 4.47 11.23
CA GLY A 86 2.13 4.16 10.87
C GLY A 86 2.04 3.44 9.53
N VAL A 87 0.86 2.92 9.22
CA VAL A 87 0.55 2.26 7.95
C VAL A 87 -0.37 3.14 7.13
N TYR A 88 0.02 3.41 5.89
CA TYR A 88 -0.68 4.33 5.00
C TYR A 88 -0.86 3.72 3.60
N ILE A 89 -1.84 4.24 2.88
CA ILE A 89 -2.04 3.96 1.45
C ILE A 89 -1.77 5.24 0.66
N ALA A 90 -0.94 5.17 -0.38
CA ALA A 90 -0.64 6.27 -1.28
C ALA A 90 -1.19 5.98 -2.68
N MET A 91 -2.30 6.63 -3.03
CA MET A 91 -3.01 6.46 -4.30
C MET A 91 -3.69 7.78 -4.68
N ASN A 92 -3.94 7.99 -5.98
CA ASN A 92 -4.70 9.15 -6.48
C ASN A 92 -4.12 10.52 -6.03
N GLY A 93 -2.79 10.61 -5.85
CA GLY A 93 -2.10 11.84 -5.42
C GLY A 93 -2.36 12.24 -3.96
N ARG A 94 -2.87 11.31 -3.15
CA ARG A 94 -3.15 11.51 -1.72
C ARG A 94 -2.50 10.39 -0.91
N TYR A 95 -2.42 10.59 0.40
CA TYR A 95 -2.21 9.51 1.36
C TYR A 95 -3.47 9.34 2.21
N PHE A 96 -3.66 8.12 2.71
CA PHE A 96 -4.74 7.78 3.62
C PHE A 96 -4.22 6.93 4.76
N ASN A 97 -4.83 7.05 5.94
CA ASN A 97 -4.61 6.07 7.01
C ASN A 97 -5.27 4.75 6.60
N TRP A 98 -4.63 3.62 6.94
CA TRP A 98 -5.07 2.28 6.56
C TRP A 98 -6.54 1.97 6.94
N ASP A 99 -7.07 2.61 7.98
CA ASP A 99 -8.42 2.42 8.53
C ASP A 99 -9.46 3.43 8.01
N LYS A 100 -9.03 4.47 7.27
CA LYS A 100 -9.88 5.58 6.78
C LYS A 100 -9.92 5.65 5.27
N VAL A 101 -9.86 4.49 4.61
CA VAL A 101 -9.85 4.43 3.15
C VAL A 101 -10.48 3.15 2.62
N GLU A 102 -11.23 3.30 1.53
CA GLU A 102 -11.71 2.20 0.73
C GLU A 102 -11.43 2.41 -0.76
N LYS A 103 -11.26 1.30 -1.50
CA LYS A 103 -11.23 1.34 -2.95
C LYS A 103 -12.67 1.26 -3.46
N ASN A 104 -13.13 2.34 -4.08
CA ASN A 104 -14.40 2.33 -4.79
C ASN A 104 -14.25 1.49 -6.07
N LYS A 105 -14.85 0.31 -6.09
CA LYS A 105 -14.75 -0.63 -7.22
C LYS A 105 -15.45 -0.15 -8.49
N LYS A 106 -16.36 0.83 -8.40
CA LYS A 106 -17.06 1.40 -9.56
C LYS A 106 -16.20 2.44 -10.28
N THR A 107 -15.52 3.30 -9.52
CA THR A 107 -14.69 4.39 -10.07
C THR A 107 -13.22 4.01 -10.19
N GLY A 108 -12.77 3.01 -9.43
CA GLY A 108 -11.36 2.62 -9.31
C GLY A 108 -10.53 3.54 -8.43
N VAL A 109 -11.17 4.48 -7.71
CA VAL A 109 -10.51 5.51 -6.89
C VAL A 109 -10.49 5.09 -5.43
N PHE A 110 -9.44 5.50 -4.70
CA PHE A 110 -9.38 5.40 -3.25
C PHE A 110 -10.06 6.62 -2.61
N GLU A 111 -11.03 6.37 -1.74
CA GLU A 111 -11.91 7.36 -1.13
C GLU A 111 -11.82 7.28 0.40
N GLU A 112 -11.94 8.43 1.09
CA GLU A 112 -11.99 8.47 2.56
C GLU A 112 -13.33 7.92 3.07
N ILE A 113 -13.28 7.27 4.23
CA ILE A 113 -14.45 6.78 4.99
C ILE A 113 -14.79 7.75 6.12
#